data_AF-A0A383CQY8-F1
#
_entry.id   AF-A0A383CQY8-F1
#
_cell.length_a   1.000
_cell.length_b   1.000
_cell.length_c   1.000
_cell.angle_alpha   90.00
_cell.angle_beta   90.00
_cell.angle_gamma   90.00
#
_symmetry.space_group_name_H-M   'P 1'
#
loop_
_entity.id
_entity.type
_entity.pdbx_description
1 polymer ?
#
loop_
_entity_poly.entity_id
_entity_poly.type
_entity_poly.pdbx_seq_one_letter_code
_entity_poly.pdbx_strand_id
1 'polypeptide(L)'
;MAQMSVPSASFKCFRQFNGADFGALLSSHSALKQPIADRHFPTDSLQDKLVRELAGERTIAIKEVLECFEFFERVRKEIRAPCVVDLCCGHGLLGILFALFERRVERVILVDERIPLSFDKILAASIRVGPWVEEKVEYRVGPIAAAHEWL
;
A
#
# COMPACT_ATOMS: atom_id res chain seq x y z
N MET A 1 -5.95 35.61 19.80
CA MET A 1 -5.61 34.18 19.73
C MET A 1 -5.32 33.85 18.28
N ALA A 2 -4.08 33.49 17.96
CA ALA A 2 -3.71 33.10 16.59
C ALA A 2 -4.35 31.75 16.28
N GLN A 3 -5.19 31.72 15.26
CA GLN A 3 -5.79 30.52 14.73
C GLN A 3 -4.66 29.70 14.11
N MET A 4 -4.17 28.67 14.81
CA MET A 4 -3.22 27.71 14.24
C MET A 4 -3.95 27.05 13.07
N SER A 5 -3.56 27.39 11.84
CA SER A 5 -4.00 26.69 10.65
C SER A 5 -3.50 25.25 10.79
N VAL A 6 -4.39 24.33 11.10
CA VAL A 6 -4.11 22.89 10.98
C VAL A 6 -3.66 22.70 9.54
N PRO A 7 -2.42 22.26 9.25
CA PRO A 7 -2.04 21.98 7.89
C PRO A 7 -3.03 20.91 7.39
N SER A 8 -3.83 21.25 6.37
CA SER A 8 -4.68 20.23 5.76
C SER A 8 -3.74 19.13 5.30
N ALA A 9 -3.97 17.91 5.78
CA ALA A 9 -3.13 16.78 5.42
C ALA A 9 -3.23 16.60 3.91
N SER A 10 -2.21 17.07 3.18
CA SER A 10 -2.18 16.99 1.73
C SER A 10 -1.68 15.61 1.29
N PHE A 11 -2.33 15.05 0.28
CA PHE A 11 -1.89 13.85 -0.40
C PHE A 11 -0.55 14.14 -1.09
N LYS A 12 0.49 13.37 -0.75
CA LYS A 12 1.81 13.43 -1.35
C LYS A 12 1.94 12.50 -2.55
N CYS A 13 1.37 11.30 -2.44
CA CYS A 13 1.37 10.29 -3.50
C CYS A 13 0.29 10.63 -4.54
N PHE A 14 -0.95 10.83 -4.08
CA PHE A 14 -2.09 11.12 -4.95
C PHE A 14 -2.46 12.60 -4.95
N ARG A 15 -1.53 13.44 -5.44
CA ARG A 15 -1.70 14.90 -5.40
C ARG A 15 -2.93 15.41 -6.13
N GLN A 16 -3.44 14.65 -7.11
CA GLN A 16 -4.68 14.96 -7.81
C GLN A 16 -5.91 15.00 -6.88
N PHE A 17 -5.79 14.50 -5.65
CA PHE A 17 -6.84 14.56 -4.63
C PHE A 17 -6.73 15.79 -3.72
N ASN A 18 -5.66 16.58 -3.84
CA ASN A 18 -5.55 17.85 -3.12
C ASN A 18 -6.53 18.87 -3.71
N GLY A 19 -7.49 19.32 -2.90
CA GLY A 19 -8.52 20.29 -3.33
C GLY A 19 -9.72 19.69 -4.05
N ALA A 20 -9.78 18.35 -4.20
CA ALA A 20 -10.97 17.65 -4.66
C ALA A 20 -11.87 17.27 -3.47
N ASP A 21 -13.19 17.39 -3.61
CA ASP A 21 -14.12 16.82 -2.62
C ASP A 21 -14.24 15.31 -2.85
N PHE A 22 -13.53 14.54 -2.02
CA PHE A 22 -13.57 13.09 -2.05
C PHE A 22 -14.75 12.49 -1.26
N GLY A 23 -15.53 13.33 -0.57
CA GLY A 23 -16.76 12.96 0.14
C GLY A 23 -16.66 11.62 0.90
N ALA A 24 -17.67 10.77 0.69
CA ALA A 24 -17.85 9.48 1.37
C ALA A 24 -16.81 8.40 1.02
N LEU A 25 -15.94 8.59 0.01
CA LEU A 25 -14.94 7.57 -0.36
C LEU A 25 -13.85 7.41 0.69
N LEU A 26 -13.43 8.50 1.35
CA LEU A 26 -12.40 8.46 2.40
C LEU A 26 -12.90 7.75 3.67
N SER A 27 -14.21 7.78 3.90
CA SER A 27 -14.87 7.04 4.99
C SER A 27 -15.37 5.66 4.57
N SER A 28 -15.18 5.26 3.31
CA SER A 28 -15.77 4.03 2.79
C SER A 28 -14.98 2.80 3.22
N HIS A 29 -15.68 1.83 3.79
CA HIS A 29 -15.17 0.48 4.06
C HIS A 29 -15.43 -0.48 2.90
N SER A 30 -16.06 -0.03 1.81
CA SER A 30 -16.32 -0.89 0.67
C SER A 30 -15.03 -1.14 -0.11
N ALA A 31 -14.86 -2.39 -0.59
CA ALA A 31 -13.79 -2.73 -1.51
C ALA A 31 -13.75 -1.77 -2.72
N LEU A 32 -12.53 -1.38 -3.12
CA LEU A 32 -12.30 -0.58 -4.31
C LEU A 32 -12.86 -1.31 -5.54
N LYS A 33 -13.62 -0.57 -6.36
CA LYS A 33 -14.26 -1.09 -7.57
C LYS A 33 -13.63 -0.50 -8.82
N GLN A 34 -13.57 -1.29 -9.89
CA GLN A 34 -12.99 -0.89 -11.18
C GLN A 34 -13.44 0.50 -11.67
N PRO A 35 -14.75 0.85 -11.69
CA PRO A 35 -15.16 2.16 -12.22
C PRO A 35 -14.64 3.35 -11.41
N ILE A 36 -14.42 3.17 -10.10
CA ILE A 36 -13.82 4.19 -9.25
C ILE A 36 -12.31 4.29 -9.56
N ALA A 37 -11.64 3.16 -9.71
CA ALA A 37 -10.23 3.12 -10.05
C ALA A 37 -9.94 3.79 -11.40
N ASP A 38 -10.68 3.41 -12.45
CA ASP A 38 -10.49 3.97 -13.80
C ASP A 38 -10.74 5.49 -13.85
N ARG A 39 -11.71 5.97 -13.05
CA ARG A 39 -12.05 7.41 -12.99
C ARG A 39 -10.98 8.24 -12.30
N HIS A 40 -10.44 7.75 -11.18
CA HIS A 40 -9.59 8.55 -10.29
C HIS A 40 -8.08 8.27 -10.44
N PHE A 41 -7.74 7.15 -11.08
CA PHE A 41 -6.38 6.71 -11.34
C PHE A 41 -6.22 6.34 -12.84
N PRO A 42 -6.36 7.30 -13.77
CA PRO A 42 -6.41 7.01 -15.21
C PRO A 42 -5.02 6.93 -15.87
N THR A 43 -3.93 7.27 -15.17
CA THR A 43 -2.62 7.43 -15.80
C THR A 43 -1.88 6.10 -15.98
N ASP A 44 -0.79 6.13 -16.75
CA ASP A 44 0.11 4.98 -16.93
C ASP A 44 1.19 4.85 -15.85
N SER A 45 1.10 5.65 -14.78
CA SER A 45 2.00 5.52 -13.64
C SER A 45 1.86 4.14 -12.99
N LEU A 46 2.94 3.64 -12.39
CA LEU A 46 2.92 2.36 -11.68
C LEU A 46 1.93 2.37 -10.50
N GLN A 47 1.74 3.53 -9.85
CA GLN A 47 0.76 3.73 -8.79
C GLN A 47 -0.65 3.50 -9.32
N ASP A 48 -1.04 4.20 -10.39
CA ASP A 48 -2.39 4.09 -10.95
C ASP A 48 -2.64 2.67 -11.51
N LYS A 49 -1.64 2.06 -12.14
CA LYS A 49 -1.70 0.66 -12.59
C LYS A 49 -1.97 -0.30 -11.43
N LEU A 50 -1.23 -0.17 -10.32
CA LEU A 50 -1.45 -1.01 -9.14
C LEU A 50 -2.84 -0.81 -8.56
N VAL A 51 -3.31 0.44 -8.42
CA VAL A 51 -4.65 0.71 -7.91
C VAL A 51 -5.73 0.08 -8.79
N ARG A 52 -5.59 0.14 -10.12
CA ARG A 52 -6.53 -0.53 -11.05
C ARG A 52 -6.49 -2.05 -10.94
N GLU A 53 -5.32 -2.66 -10.80
CA GLU A 53 -5.20 -4.11 -10.59
C GLU A 53 -5.82 -4.57 -9.27
N LEU A 54 -5.61 -3.81 -8.19
CA LEU A 54 -6.24 -4.06 -6.88
C LEU A 54 -7.78 -3.94 -6.95
N ALA A 55 -8.29 -3.00 -7.76
CA ALA A 55 -9.73 -2.83 -7.97
C ALA A 55 -10.38 -4.03 -8.68
N GLY A 56 -9.62 -4.74 -9.52
CA GLY A 56 -10.05 -5.98 -10.16
C GLY A 56 -10.25 -7.12 -9.16
N GLU A 57 -9.39 -7.20 -8.13
CA GLU A 57 -9.45 -8.23 -7.10
C GLU A 57 -10.54 -8.01 -6.04
N ARG A 58 -10.97 -6.75 -5.86
CA ARG A 58 -12.01 -6.32 -4.90
C ARG A 58 -11.73 -6.77 -3.46
N THR A 59 -10.47 -6.73 -3.04
CA THR A 59 -10.02 -7.23 -1.74
C THR A 59 -9.76 -6.17 -0.68
N ILE A 60 -9.50 -4.93 -1.09
CA ILE A 60 -9.07 -3.85 -0.20
C ILE A 60 -9.98 -2.64 -0.33
N ALA A 61 -10.29 -1.97 0.78
CA ALA A 61 -11.08 -0.75 0.75
C ALA A 61 -10.27 0.41 0.14
N ILE A 62 -10.95 1.33 -0.56
CA ILE A 62 -10.27 2.48 -1.16
C ILE A 62 -9.52 3.31 -0.11
N LYS A 63 -10.09 3.49 1.09
CA LYS A 63 -9.44 4.23 2.16
C LYS A 63 -8.09 3.60 2.54
N GLU A 64 -8.02 2.27 2.59
CA GLU A 64 -6.82 1.53 3.00
C GLU A 64 -5.74 1.63 1.92
N VAL A 65 -6.13 1.61 0.63
CA VAL A 65 -5.22 1.89 -0.48
C VAL A 65 -4.62 3.30 -0.33
N LEU A 66 -5.47 4.31 -0.13
CA LEU A 66 -5.02 5.70 0.02
C LEU A 66 -4.10 5.87 1.24
N GLU A 67 -4.51 5.35 2.41
CA GLU A 67 -3.74 5.36 3.66
C GLU A 67 -2.36 4.70 3.46
N CYS A 68 -2.31 3.52 2.83
CA CYS A 68 -1.06 2.78 2.61
C CYS A 68 -0.08 3.52 1.67
N PHE A 69 -0.55 4.02 0.53
CA PHE A 69 0.29 4.76 -0.42
C PHE A 69 0.81 6.07 0.15
N GLU A 70 -0.03 6.78 0.91
CA GLU A 70 0.35 8.02 1.57
C GLU A 70 1.33 7.78 2.71
N PHE A 71 1.15 6.71 3.49
CA PHE A 71 2.12 6.31 4.51
C PHE A 71 3.46 5.94 3.85
N PHE A 72 3.43 5.06 2.85
CA PHE A 72 4.62 4.69 2.07
C PHE A 72 5.38 5.91 1.56
N GLU A 73 4.70 6.86 0.90
CA GLU A 73 5.35 8.05 0.34
C GLU A 73 6.01 8.94 1.41
N ARG A 74 5.49 8.93 2.64
CA ARG A 74 6.06 9.68 3.77
C ARG A 74 7.32 9.03 4.32
N VAL A 75 7.33 7.70 4.46
CA VAL A 75 8.39 6.99 5.19
C VAL A 75 9.46 6.38 4.29
N ARG A 76 9.16 6.15 3.01
CA ARG A 76 10.03 5.40 2.06
C ARG A 76 11.47 5.92 1.96
N LYS A 77 11.71 7.22 2.21
CA LYS A 77 13.05 7.81 2.12
C LYS A 77 13.90 7.55 3.37
N GLU A 78 13.25 7.35 4.51
CA GLU A 78 13.89 7.09 5.80
C GLU A 78 14.15 5.58 6.00
N ILE A 79 13.28 4.74 5.44
CA ILE A 79 13.32 3.26 5.59
C ILE A 79 14.05 2.60 4.39
N ARG A 80 15.01 3.29 3.77
CA ARG A 80 15.75 2.77 2.60
C ARG A 80 16.82 1.75 3.01
N ALA A 81 16.42 0.50 3.16
CA ALA A 81 17.31 -0.62 3.49
C ALA A 81 17.16 -1.77 2.48
N PRO A 82 18.17 -2.66 2.35
CA PRO A 82 18.07 -3.88 1.52
C PRO A 82 16.95 -4.82 1.97
N CYS A 83 16.68 -4.88 3.28
CA CYS A 83 15.60 -5.67 3.86
C CYS A 83 14.63 -4.74 4.61
N VAL A 84 13.33 -4.91 4.36
CA VAL A 84 12.25 -4.23 5.09
C VAL A 84 11.37 -5.28 5.75
N VAL A 85 11.06 -5.09 7.03
CA VAL A 85 10.11 -5.94 7.75
C VAL A 85 8.85 -5.12 8.02
N ASP A 86 7.72 -5.60 7.55
CA ASP A 86 6.39 -5.04 7.78
C ASP A 86 5.71 -5.85 8.89
N LEU A 87 5.60 -5.26 10.09
CA LEU A 87 5.04 -5.91 11.27
C LEU A 87 3.55 -5.56 11.40
N CYS A 88 2.72 -6.51 11.85
CA CYS A 88 1.26 -6.37 11.82
C CYS A 88 0.76 -6.05 10.41
N CYS A 89 1.37 -6.67 9.40
CA CYS A 89 1.22 -6.26 8.01
C CYS A 89 -0.20 -6.49 7.45
N GLY A 90 -1.04 -7.26 8.14
CA GLY A 90 -2.37 -7.62 7.69
C GLY A 90 -2.31 -8.27 6.32
N HIS A 91 -2.90 -7.63 5.31
CA HIS A 91 -2.89 -8.12 3.94
C HIS A 91 -1.61 -7.75 3.15
N GLY A 92 -0.64 -7.09 3.79
CA GLY A 92 0.73 -6.92 3.28
C GLY A 92 0.95 -5.79 2.27
N LEU A 93 -0.03 -4.91 2.03
CA LEU A 93 0.08 -3.92 0.95
C LEU A 93 1.28 -2.98 1.16
N LEU A 94 1.51 -2.49 2.38
CA LEU A 94 2.59 -1.55 2.63
C LEU A 94 3.97 -2.14 2.31
N GLY A 95 4.29 -3.33 2.83
CA GLY A 95 5.51 -4.03 2.46
C GLY A 95 5.62 -4.30 0.95
N ILE A 96 4.51 -4.66 0.29
CA ILE A 96 4.49 -4.83 -1.17
C ILE A 96 4.80 -3.50 -1.90
N LEU A 97 4.34 -2.36 -1.41
CA LEU A 97 4.71 -1.04 -1.97
C LEU A 97 6.23 -0.81 -1.89
N PHE A 98 6.89 -1.22 -0.80
CA PHE A 98 8.35 -1.18 -0.70
C PHE A 98 9.03 -2.07 -1.74
N ALA A 99 8.59 -3.31 -1.90
CA ALA A 99 9.12 -4.23 -2.92
C ALA A 99 8.97 -3.69 -4.35
N LEU A 100 7.83 -3.06 -4.64
CA LEU A 100 7.48 -2.56 -5.97
C LEU A 100 8.19 -1.24 -6.30
N PHE A 101 8.19 -0.26 -5.40
CA PHE A 101 8.59 1.12 -5.70
C PHE A 101 9.97 1.52 -5.21
N GLU A 102 10.53 0.88 -4.17
CA GLU A 102 11.83 1.27 -3.62
C GLU A 102 12.92 0.32 -4.11
N ARG A 103 13.68 0.77 -5.11
CA ARG A 103 14.66 -0.06 -5.84
C ARG A 103 15.75 -0.68 -4.96
N ARG A 104 16.08 -0.04 -3.83
CA ARG A 104 17.07 -0.55 -2.86
C ARG A 104 16.57 -1.73 -2.04
N VAL A 105 15.25 -1.93 -1.98
CA VAL A 105 14.65 -3.05 -1.26
C VAL A 105 14.81 -4.30 -2.11
N GLU A 106 15.58 -5.24 -1.58
CA GLU A 106 15.86 -6.56 -2.16
C GLU A 106 14.98 -7.63 -1.54
N ARG A 107 14.54 -7.44 -0.28
CA ARG A 107 13.68 -8.36 0.45
C ARG A 107 12.67 -7.63 1.33
N VAL A 108 11.44 -8.14 1.35
CA VAL A 108 10.37 -7.71 2.24
C VAL A 108 9.85 -8.91 3.00
N ILE A 109 9.85 -8.82 4.33
CA ILE A 109 9.29 -9.84 5.22
C ILE A 109 8.02 -9.27 5.84
N LEU A 110 6.89 -9.86 5.47
CA LEU A 110 5.57 -9.55 6.01
C LEU A 110 5.33 -10.44 7.24
N VAL A 111 5.01 -9.84 8.39
CA VAL A 111 4.77 -10.57 9.63
C VAL A 111 3.41 -10.24 10.20
N ASP A 112 2.62 -11.29 10.46
CA ASP A 112 1.35 -11.20 11.17
C ASP A 112 1.02 -12.55 11.82
N GLU A 113 0.03 -12.58 12.72
CA GLU A 113 -0.42 -13.80 13.39
C GLU A 113 -1.15 -14.77 12.45
N ARG A 114 -1.60 -14.29 11.28
CA ARG A 114 -2.29 -15.08 10.26
C ARG A 114 -2.17 -14.42 8.89
N ILE A 115 -2.22 -15.22 7.83
CA ILE A 115 -2.32 -14.70 6.45
C ILE A 115 -3.81 -14.46 6.09
N PRO A 116 -4.23 -13.24 5.75
CA PRO A 116 -5.58 -13.01 5.25
C PRO A 116 -5.78 -13.59 3.84
N LEU A 117 -7.00 -14.06 3.54
CA LEU A 117 -7.35 -14.56 2.18
C LEU A 117 -7.16 -13.52 1.07
N SER A 118 -7.10 -12.23 1.41
CA SER A 118 -6.84 -11.14 0.48
C SER A 118 -5.37 -11.04 0.06
N PHE A 119 -4.43 -11.62 0.81
CA PHE A 119 -2.99 -11.50 0.56
C PHE A 119 -2.62 -12.02 -0.83
N ASP A 120 -2.95 -13.27 -1.17
CA ASP A 120 -2.55 -13.88 -2.45
C ASP A 120 -3.06 -13.07 -3.65
N LYS A 121 -4.27 -12.52 -3.54
CA LYS A 121 -4.86 -11.68 -4.58
C LYS A 121 -4.15 -10.33 -4.72
N ILE A 122 -3.80 -9.70 -3.60
CA ILE A 122 -3.05 -8.43 -3.59
C ILE A 122 -1.65 -8.64 -4.15
N LEU A 123 -0.97 -9.72 -3.75
CA LEU A 123 0.34 -10.10 -4.27
C LEU A 123 0.27 -10.37 -5.77
N ALA A 124 -0.69 -11.17 -6.24
CA ALA A 124 -0.89 -11.45 -7.66
C ALA A 124 -1.15 -10.17 -8.48
N ALA A 125 -2.02 -9.27 -8.00
CA ALA A 125 -2.26 -7.97 -8.61
C ALA A 125 -0.98 -7.13 -8.71
N SER A 126 -0.13 -7.19 -7.69
CA SER A 126 1.13 -6.45 -7.64
C SER A 126 2.18 -7.03 -8.59
N ILE A 127 2.26 -8.35 -8.72
CA ILE A 127 3.13 -9.06 -9.66
C ILE A 127 2.76 -8.71 -11.11
N ARG A 128 1.46 -8.54 -11.44
CA ARG A 128 1.04 -8.09 -12.77
C ARG A 128 1.56 -6.70 -13.14
N VAL A 129 1.79 -5.84 -12.15
CA VAL A 129 2.34 -4.49 -12.35
C VAL A 129 3.88 -4.48 -12.33
N GLY A 130 4.48 -5.23 -11.42
CA GLY A 130 5.93 -5.38 -11.32
C GLY A 130 6.29 -6.83 -11.00
N PRO A 131 6.65 -7.64 -12.01
CA PRO A 131 6.93 -9.06 -11.82
C PRO A 131 8.04 -9.36 -10.80
N TRP A 132 8.99 -8.43 -10.62
CA TRP A 132 10.05 -8.54 -9.63
C TRP A 132 9.57 -8.54 -8.17
N VAL A 133 8.30 -8.24 -7.90
CA VAL A 133 7.74 -8.30 -6.53
C VAL A 133 7.72 -9.73 -6.01
N GLU A 134 7.49 -10.71 -6.88
CA GLU A 134 7.35 -12.13 -6.49
C GLU A 134 8.59 -12.63 -5.74
N GLU A 135 9.77 -12.31 -6.25
CA GLU A 135 11.04 -12.75 -5.67
C GLU A 135 11.44 -11.99 -4.39
N LYS A 136 10.77 -10.86 -4.10
CA LYS A 136 11.11 -9.98 -2.98
C LYS A 136 10.27 -10.20 -1.74
N VAL A 137 9.04 -10.71 -1.89
CA VAL A 137 8.04 -10.71 -0.81
C VAL A 137 7.90 -12.09 -0.19
N GLU A 138 8.07 -12.14 1.12
CA GLU A 138 7.86 -13.34 1.92
C GLU A 138 6.89 -13.06 3.07
N TYR A 139 5.87 -13.91 3.24
CA TYR A 139 4.95 -13.82 4.37
C TYR A 139 5.30 -14.87 5.44
N ARG A 140 5.52 -14.41 6.67
CA ARG A 140 5.82 -15.23 7.84
C ARG A 140 4.71 -15.11 8.87
N VAL A 141 4.08 -16.23 9.19
CA VAL A 141 3.07 -16.31 10.24
C VAL A 141 3.76 -16.54 11.58
N GLY A 142 3.52 -15.65 12.53
CA GLY A 142 4.05 -15.80 13.88
C GLY A 142 3.92 -14.53 14.72
N PRO A 143 4.27 -14.60 16.02
CA PRO A 143 4.24 -13.44 16.88
C PRO A 143 5.31 -12.43 16.45
N ILE A 144 5.00 -11.14 16.57
CA ILE A 144 5.93 -10.03 16.26
C ILE A 144 7.24 -10.17 17.06
N ALA A 145 7.17 -10.71 18.28
CA ALA A 145 8.34 -10.95 19.12
C ALA A 145 9.39 -11.86 18.46
N ALA A 146 8.98 -12.77 17.56
CA ALA A 146 9.88 -13.66 16.83
C ALA A 146 10.44 -13.03 15.53
N ALA A 147 9.98 -11.85 15.12
CA ALA A 147 10.37 -11.25 13.84
C ALA A 147 11.89 -10.99 13.72
N HIS A 148 12.57 -10.78 14.85
CA HIS A 148 14.02 -10.57 14.90
C HIS A 148 14.83 -11.80 14.45
N GLU A 149 14.23 -13.01 14.47
CA GLU A 149 14.87 -14.26 14.05
C GLU A 149 14.93 -14.41 12.51
N TRP A 150 14.26 -13.52 11.76
CA TRP A 150 14.10 -13.63 10.31
C TRP A 150 14.88 -12.58 9.51
N LEU A 151 15.58 -11.69 10.22
CA LEU A 151 16.50 -10.67 9.69
C LEU A 151 17.85 -11.29 9.32
#